data_AF-A0A534A7X2-F1
#
_entry.id   AF-A0A534A7X2-F1
#
_cell.length_a   1.000
_cell.length_b   1.000
_cell.length_c   1.000
_cell.angle_alpha   90.00
_cell.angle_beta   90.00
_cell.angle_gamma   90.00
#
_symmetry.space_group_name_H-M   'P 1'
#
loop_
_entity.id
_entity.type
_entity.pdbx_description
1 polymer ?
#
loop_
_entity_poly.entity_id
_entity_poly.type
_entity_poly.pdbx_seq_one_letter_code
_entity_poly.pdbx_strand_id
1 'polypeptide(L)'
;MAALLGMLLAAAAPDGAEVEALQRLWSGVRDSSEQVVMSVERGASGWPQTSEQRVRTIVAPVSVAWLGAHVLYLEEFLEDDPEDPRRQLLLALEPAGTPAHAVRVRLFTFARPRHWMHLNYRPRLAARLGWRDLVASPDCDLTLTRVGEQFQGGTLGRHCVDGSPGEARYLDYRLVISQELYWYHRRTLRESDGELQEEVIGFNRFEPNEARLYACRVAWSASGAARDLRPLVTLDVYEEGGHSRFVTPDGRALELTLHGRDWPFALDRAALILLLQEQGHDTPFATAWAQMGAQQIALELGWLEVRCGSMVPDSDELAQ
;
A
#
# COMPACT_ATOMS: atom_id res chain seq x y z
N MET A 1 -30.29 -12.63 54.35
CA MET A 1 -29.00 -12.37 53.69
C MET A 1 -29.17 -12.64 52.20
N ALA A 2 -29.37 -11.60 51.39
CA ALA A 2 -29.35 -11.69 49.94
C ALA A 2 -28.39 -10.60 49.45
N ALA A 3 -27.23 -11.02 48.94
CA ALA A 3 -26.24 -10.12 48.36
C ALA A 3 -26.57 -9.96 46.87
N LEU A 4 -26.98 -8.76 46.47
CA LEU A 4 -27.03 -8.35 45.07
C LEU A 4 -25.59 -8.15 44.58
N LEU A 5 -25.12 -9.03 43.68
CA LEU A 5 -23.97 -8.75 42.84
C LEU A 5 -24.39 -7.77 41.74
N GLY A 6 -23.96 -6.52 41.86
CA GLY A 6 -23.98 -5.57 40.75
C GLY A 6 -22.85 -5.90 39.78
N MET A 7 -23.18 -6.31 38.55
CA MET A 7 -22.24 -6.32 37.44
C MET A 7 -22.02 -4.87 37.00
N LEU A 8 -20.85 -4.32 37.31
CA LEU A 8 -20.32 -3.12 36.68
C LEU A 8 -19.89 -3.48 35.25
N LEU A 9 -20.71 -3.11 34.27
CA LEU A 9 -20.29 -3.01 32.88
C LEU A 9 -19.29 -1.85 32.80
N ALA A 10 -18.02 -2.17 32.59
CA ALA A 10 -17.01 -1.17 32.25
C ALA A 10 -17.36 -0.60 30.87
N ALA A 11 -17.87 0.63 30.84
CA ALA A 11 -18.00 1.39 29.62
C ALA A 11 -16.58 1.62 29.05
N ALA A 12 -16.30 1.09 27.86
CA ALA A 12 -15.11 1.47 27.12
C ALA A 12 -15.12 2.99 26.95
N ALA A 13 -14.00 3.65 27.25
CA ALA A 13 -13.90 5.10 27.19
C ALA A 13 -14.29 5.60 25.78
N PRO A 14 -15.08 6.67 25.65
CA PRO A 14 -15.60 7.14 24.36
C PRO A 14 -14.50 7.51 23.35
N ASP A 15 -13.29 7.82 23.81
CA ASP A 15 -12.16 8.12 22.94
C ASP A 15 -11.55 6.88 22.27
N GLY A 16 -11.70 5.69 22.87
CA GLY A 16 -11.26 4.43 22.24
C GLY A 16 -12.14 4.03 21.05
N ALA A 17 -13.43 4.38 21.10
CA ALA A 17 -14.37 4.08 20.02
C ALA A 17 -14.02 4.83 18.72
N GLU A 18 -13.54 6.06 18.80
CA GLU A 18 -13.11 6.84 17.62
C GLU A 18 -11.84 6.29 17.00
N VAL A 19 -10.88 5.82 17.82
CA VAL A 19 -9.66 5.15 17.34
C VAL A 19 -10.02 3.91 16.53
N GLU A 20 -10.89 3.06 17.07
CA GLU A 20 -11.36 1.86 16.36
C GLU A 20 -12.15 2.19 15.09
N ALA A 21 -13.00 3.22 15.15
CA ALA A 21 -13.79 3.64 14.00
C ALA A 21 -12.90 4.18 12.88
N LEU A 22 -11.90 5.01 13.21
CA LEU A 22 -10.91 5.49 12.25
C LEU A 22 -10.10 4.32 11.68
N GLN A 23 -9.63 3.39 12.51
CA GLN A 23 -8.87 2.24 12.04
C GLN A 23 -9.66 1.41 11.03
N ARG A 24 -10.93 1.12 11.33
CA ARG A 24 -11.82 0.37 10.42
C ARG A 24 -12.04 1.13 9.12
N LEU A 25 -12.27 2.44 9.18
CA LEU A 25 -12.55 3.26 8.01
C LEU A 25 -11.32 3.47 7.11
N TRP A 26 -10.13 3.58 7.72
CA TRP A 26 -8.89 3.78 6.98
C TRP A 26 -8.34 2.47 6.40
N SER A 27 -8.61 1.32 7.03
CA SER A 27 -8.17 0.04 6.48
C SER A 27 -8.83 -0.25 5.11
N GLY A 28 -8.09 -0.86 4.20
CA GLY A 28 -8.53 -1.22 2.85
C GLY A 28 -7.49 -0.90 1.77
N VAL A 29 -7.76 -1.40 0.57
CA VAL A 29 -7.04 -1.04 -0.66
C VAL A 29 -7.82 0.05 -1.38
N ARG A 30 -7.11 1.04 -1.92
CA ARG A 30 -7.68 2.16 -2.68
C ARG A 30 -6.86 2.40 -3.92
N ASP A 31 -7.51 2.74 -5.01
CA ASP A 31 -6.87 2.93 -6.30
C ASP A 31 -7.40 4.22 -6.95
N SER A 32 -6.54 4.94 -7.64
CA SER A 32 -6.87 6.19 -8.32
C SER A 32 -7.11 6.00 -9.83
N SER A 33 -7.34 4.77 -10.29
CA SER A 33 -7.62 4.47 -11.71
C SER A 33 -8.73 5.33 -12.31
N GLU A 34 -9.84 5.56 -11.59
CA GLU A 34 -10.91 6.47 -12.05
C GLU A 34 -10.45 7.93 -12.15
N GLN A 35 -9.52 8.39 -11.30
CA GLN A 35 -8.98 9.75 -11.35
C GLN A 35 -8.19 9.99 -12.63
N VAL A 36 -7.34 9.05 -13.04
CA VAL A 36 -6.55 9.14 -14.28
C VAL A 36 -7.46 9.19 -15.50
N VAL A 37 -8.50 8.35 -15.55
CA VAL A 37 -9.45 8.34 -16.68
C VAL A 37 -10.27 9.63 -16.73
N MET A 38 -10.81 10.10 -15.60
CA MET A 38 -11.65 11.30 -15.58
C MET A 38 -10.88 12.62 -15.76
N SER A 39 -9.61 12.70 -15.34
CA SER A 39 -8.77 13.89 -15.53
C SER A 39 -8.41 14.09 -17.01
N VAL A 40 -8.12 12.98 -17.71
CA VAL A 40 -7.87 12.93 -19.15
C VAL A 40 -9.11 13.33 -19.95
N GLU A 41 -10.30 12.85 -19.57
CA GLU A 41 -11.55 13.17 -20.29
C GLU A 41 -12.07 14.59 -20.06
N ARG A 42 -11.86 15.18 -18.87
CA ARG A 42 -12.43 16.51 -18.52
C ARG A 42 -11.50 17.69 -18.72
N GLY A 43 -10.30 17.49 -19.27
CA GLY A 43 -9.36 18.58 -19.51
C GLY A 43 -8.94 19.27 -18.20
N ALA A 44 -8.48 18.47 -17.23
CA ALA A 44 -8.00 18.86 -15.91
C ALA A 44 -6.69 19.70 -15.93
N SER A 45 -6.60 20.64 -16.85
CA SER A 45 -5.44 21.47 -17.21
C SER A 45 -4.92 22.41 -16.10
N GLY A 46 -5.52 22.36 -14.90
CA GLY A 46 -5.08 23.11 -13.71
C GLY A 46 -4.54 22.25 -12.57
N TRP A 47 -4.48 20.92 -12.71
CA TRP A 47 -3.98 20.04 -11.64
C TRP A 47 -2.47 19.80 -11.80
N PRO A 48 -1.70 19.67 -10.71
CA PRO A 48 -0.27 19.36 -10.80
C PRO A 48 -0.06 18.00 -11.50
N GLN A 49 0.94 17.89 -12.39
CA GLN A 49 1.26 16.65 -13.13
C GLN A 49 1.46 15.42 -12.21
N THR A 50 1.81 15.61 -10.94
CA THR A 50 1.97 14.55 -9.93
C THR A 50 0.64 13.92 -9.46
N SER A 51 -0.50 14.48 -9.87
CA SER A 51 -1.86 13.98 -9.58
C SER A 51 -2.46 13.15 -10.72
N GLU A 52 -1.74 12.97 -11.84
CA GLU A 52 -2.23 12.25 -13.02
C GLU A 52 -1.79 10.78 -13.07
N GLN A 53 -0.94 10.33 -12.16
CA GLN A 53 -0.48 8.94 -12.10
C GLN A 53 -1.45 8.07 -11.29
N ARG A 54 -1.60 6.80 -11.69
CA ARG A 54 -2.36 5.81 -10.91
C ARG A 54 -1.61 5.57 -9.60
N VAL A 55 -2.32 5.67 -8.49
CA VAL A 55 -1.81 5.45 -7.14
C VAL A 55 -2.65 4.38 -6.47
N ARG A 56 -2.03 3.24 -6.16
CA ARG A 56 -2.61 2.26 -5.25
C ARG A 56 -2.13 2.53 -3.84
N THR A 57 -3.06 2.68 -2.91
CA THR A 57 -2.82 2.84 -1.48
C THR A 57 -3.37 1.63 -0.74
N ILE A 58 -2.50 0.92 -0.03
CA ILE A 58 -2.84 -0.18 0.85
C ILE A 58 -2.72 0.31 2.28
N VAL A 59 -3.78 0.16 3.06
CA VAL A 59 -3.76 0.42 4.50
C VAL A 59 -4.29 -0.80 5.22
N ALA A 60 -3.50 -1.41 6.08
CA ALA A 60 -3.88 -2.63 6.77
C ALA A 60 -3.52 -2.59 8.25
N PRO A 61 -4.35 -3.15 9.14
CA PRO A 61 -3.97 -3.34 10.53
C PRO A 61 -2.81 -4.33 10.63
N VAL A 62 -1.81 -3.99 11.44
CA VAL A 62 -0.68 -4.88 11.75
C VAL A 62 -0.44 -4.94 13.25
N SER A 63 0.09 -6.06 13.73
CA SER A 63 0.35 -6.25 15.16
C SER A 63 1.79 -5.86 15.50
N VAL A 64 1.96 -4.71 16.15
CA VAL A 64 3.25 -4.24 16.71
C VAL A 64 3.05 -3.85 18.17
N ALA A 65 3.16 -4.84 19.06
CA ALA A 65 2.69 -4.75 20.44
C ALA A 65 3.22 -3.54 21.22
N TRP A 66 4.46 -3.12 20.97
CA TRP A 66 5.10 -2.01 21.69
C TRP A 66 4.65 -0.62 21.20
N LEU A 67 3.98 -0.52 20.05
CA LEU A 67 3.41 0.72 19.51
C LEU A 67 1.95 0.95 19.93
N GLY A 68 1.28 -0.07 20.45
CA GLY A 68 -0.10 0.00 20.91
C GLY A 68 -1.03 -0.99 20.21
N ALA A 69 -2.32 -0.92 20.55
CA ALA A 69 -3.34 -1.84 20.04
C ALA A 69 -3.79 -1.51 18.60
N HIS A 70 -3.64 -0.26 18.18
CA HIS A 70 -4.16 0.25 16.91
C HIS A 70 -3.02 0.76 16.04
N VAL A 71 -2.47 -0.15 15.22
CA VAL A 71 -1.36 0.15 14.32
C VAL A 71 -1.78 -0.19 12.89
N LEU A 72 -1.64 0.77 11.99
CA LEU A 72 -1.85 0.60 10.56
C LEU A 72 -0.51 0.63 9.84
N TYR A 73 -0.31 -0.30 8.93
CA TYR A 73 0.70 -0.24 7.89
C TYR A 73 0.09 0.43 6.65
N LEU A 74 0.80 1.42 6.09
CA LEU A 74 0.42 2.09 4.86
C LEU A 74 1.52 1.93 3.83
N GLU A 75 1.16 1.51 2.62
CA GLU A 75 2.05 1.39 1.48
C GLU A 75 1.36 1.96 0.24
N GLU A 76 2.06 2.79 -0.52
CA GLU A 76 1.56 3.41 -1.74
C GLU A 76 2.48 3.12 -2.91
N PHE A 77 1.89 2.77 -4.05
CA PHE A 77 2.59 2.44 -5.29
C PHE A 77 2.13 3.38 -6.39
N LEU A 78 3.08 3.82 -7.23
CA LEU A 78 2.78 4.49 -8.49
C LEU A 78 2.68 3.42 -9.59
N GLU A 79 1.63 3.49 -10.40
CA GLU A 79 1.41 2.57 -11.54
C GLU A 79 1.50 1.07 -11.14
N ASP A 80 1.11 0.76 -9.91
CA ASP A 80 1.13 -0.59 -9.33
C ASP A 80 2.50 -1.30 -9.34
N ASP A 81 3.61 -0.56 -9.42
CA ASP A 81 4.96 -1.13 -9.28
C ASP A 81 5.17 -1.63 -7.84
N PRO A 82 5.15 -2.94 -7.58
CA PRO A 82 5.26 -3.50 -6.24
C PRO A 82 6.69 -3.44 -5.66
N GLU A 83 7.71 -3.20 -6.51
CA GLU A 83 9.11 -3.19 -6.11
C GLU A 83 9.59 -1.80 -5.65
N ASP A 84 8.85 -0.74 -5.99
CA ASP A 84 9.21 0.65 -5.68
C ASP A 84 8.02 1.45 -5.07
N PRO A 85 7.72 1.25 -3.77
CA PRO A 85 6.68 2.01 -3.09
C PRO A 85 7.05 3.49 -3.00
N ARG A 86 6.17 4.36 -3.49
CA ARG A 86 6.25 5.82 -3.35
C ARG A 86 6.25 6.26 -1.89
N ARG A 87 5.45 5.59 -1.05
CA ARG A 87 5.33 5.93 0.38
C ARG A 87 5.12 4.66 1.19
N GLN A 88 5.83 4.56 2.30
CA GLN A 88 5.71 3.45 3.24
C GLN A 88 5.75 3.99 4.67
N LEU A 89 4.70 3.76 5.44
CA LEU A 89 4.52 4.30 6.78
C LEU A 89 3.97 3.25 7.74
N LEU A 90 4.32 3.41 9.01
CA LEU A 90 3.61 2.80 10.11
C LEU A 90 2.90 3.92 10.89
N LEU A 91 1.62 3.72 11.18
CA LEU A 91 0.74 4.69 11.81
C LEU A 91 0.26 4.10 13.14
N ALA A 92 0.59 4.73 14.27
CA ALA A 92 0.04 4.35 15.57
C ALA A 92 -1.10 5.31 15.92
N LEU A 93 -2.30 4.77 16.13
CA LEU A 93 -3.51 5.54 16.41
C LEU A 93 -3.76 5.53 17.92
N GLU A 94 -3.92 6.72 18.49
CA GLU A 94 -4.18 6.90 19.92
C GLU A 94 -5.19 8.03 20.16
N PRO A 95 -5.93 8.02 21.27
CA PRO A 95 -6.71 9.18 21.68
C PRO A 95 -5.84 10.44 21.77
N ALA A 96 -6.22 11.53 21.10
CA ALA A 96 -5.46 12.78 21.19
C ALA A 96 -5.65 13.49 22.54
N GLY A 97 -6.72 13.14 23.27
CA GLY A 97 -7.14 13.76 24.53
C GLY A 97 -7.71 15.17 24.38
N THR A 98 -7.17 16.01 23.48
CA THR A 98 -7.71 17.34 23.18
C THR A 98 -7.51 17.67 21.70
N PRO A 99 -8.57 18.11 20.97
CA PRO A 99 -9.96 18.20 21.42
C PRO A 99 -10.54 16.81 21.73
N ALA A 100 -11.59 16.76 22.57
CA ALA A 100 -12.26 15.49 22.90
C ALA A 100 -12.70 14.77 21.61
N HIS A 101 -12.65 13.44 21.61
CA HIS A 101 -12.97 12.60 20.44
C HIS A 101 -12.04 12.78 19.23
N ALA A 102 -10.92 13.50 19.35
CA ALA A 102 -9.88 13.51 18.34
C ALA A 102 -8.97 12.29 18.47
N VAL A 103 -8.54 11.76 17.33
CA VAL A 103 -7.54 10.71 17.23
C VAL A 103 -6.22 11.32 16.78
N ARG A 104 -5.16 11.07 17.53
CA ARG A 104 -3.79 11.36 17.13
C ARG A 104 -3.25 10.17 16.37
N VAL A 105 -2.59 10.44 15.25
CA VAL A 105 -1.92 9.46 14.42
C VAL A 105 -0.44 9.79 14.45
N ARG A 106 0.35 8.93 15.08
CA ARG A 106 1.80 9.05 15.10
C ARG A 106 2.40 8.37 13.88
N LEU A 107 3.27 9.07 13.17
CA LEU A 107 3.87 8.59 11.92
C LEU A 107 5.29 8.09 12.14
N PHE A 108 5.57 6.94 11.55
CA PHE A 108 6.89 6.35 11.52
C PHE A 108 7.24 5.96 10.09
N THR A 109 8.46 6.27 9.68
CA THR A 109 9.08 5.73 8.47
C THR A 109 9.99 4.56 8.85
N PHE A 110 10.39 3.76 7.87
CA PHE A 110 11.29 2.62 8.11
C PHE A 110 12.73 3.02 7.84
N ALA A 111 13.65 2.62 8.72
CA ALA A 111 15.09 2.80 8.51
C ALA A 111 15.61 1.98 7.32
N ARG A 112 14.93 0.87 6.98
CA ARG A 112 15.23 -0.04 5.86
C ARG A 112 13.94 -0.40 5.12
N PRO A 113 13.33 0.52 4.36
CA PRO A 113 11.96 0.37 3.86
C PRO A 113 11.75 -0.91 3.04
N ARG A 114 12.68 -1.24 2.14
CA ARG A 114 12.65 -2.47 1.33
C ARG A 114 12.54 -3.77 2.13
N HIS A 115 13.10 -3.83 3.34
CA HIS A 115 13.01 -5.04 4.16
C HIS A 115 11.59 -5.29 4.69
N TRP A 116 10.80 -4.23 4.80
CA TRP A 116 9.49 -4.22 5.42
C TRP A 116 8.34 -4.08 4.42
N MET A 117 8.61 -4.16 3.11
CA MET A 117 7.57 -4.11 2.09
C MET A 117 6.54 -5.22 2.27
N HIS A 118 5.30 -4.90 1.91
CA HIS A 118 4.14 -5.81 1.99
C HIS A 118 3.90 -6.36 3.41
N LEU A 119 4.15 -5.55 4.45
CA LEU A 119 4.02 -5.97 5.83
C LEU A 119 2.60 -6.46 6.19
N ASN A 120 1.59 -5.95 5.48
CA ASN A 120 0.19 -6.39 5.57
C ASN A 120 0.00 -7.88 5.24
N TYR A 121 0.87 -8.48 4.42
CA TYR A 121 0.86 -9.90 4.10
C TYR A 121 1.85 -10.72 4.94
N ARG A 122 2.59 -10.08 5.87
CA ARG A 122 3.73 -10.70 6.58
C ARG A 122 3.62 -10.52 8.10
N PRO A 123 2.57 -11.06 8.76
CA PRO A 123 2.33 -10.84 10.20
C PRO A 123 3.48 -11.32 11.10
N ARG A 124 4.15 -12.42 10.72
CA ARG A 124 5.34 -12.93 11.44
C ARG A 124 6.53 -11.97 11.36
N LEU A 125 6.69 -11.27 10.24
CA LEU A 125 7.71 -10.24 10.09
C LEU A 125 7.34 -9.00 10.90
N ALA A 126 6.07 -8.55 10.82
CA ALA A 126 5.55 -7.44 11.60
C ALA A 126 5.78 -7.63 13.12
N ALA A 127 5.56 -8.84 13.62
CA ALA A 127 5.78 -9.17 15.04
C ALA A 127 7.25 -9.06 15.49
N ARG A 128 8.22 -9.05 14.57
CA ARG A 128 9.66 -8.89 14.85
C ARG A 128 10.14 -7.45 14.77
N LEU A 129 9.28 -6.53 14.35
CA LEU A 129 9.63 -5.13 14.14
C LEU A 129 10.07 -4.49 15.46
N GLY A 130 11.30 -3.98 15.50
CA GLY A 130 11.86 -3.30 16.66
C GLY A 130 11.87 -1.78 16.52
N TRP A 131 12.05 -1.09 17.63
CA TRP A 131 12.15 0.38 17.64
C TRP A 131 13.29 0.93 16.77
N ARG A 132 14.36 0.14 16.56
CA ARG A 132 15.51 0.51 15.73
C ARG A 132 15.22 0.47 14.22
N ASP A 133 14.14 -0.20 13.83
CA ASP A 133 13.74 -0.32 12.44
C ASP A 133 12.87 0.86 11.99
N LEU A 134 12.45 1.71 12.92
CA LEU A 134 11.60 2.87 12.67
C LEU A 134 12.32 4.18 12.97
N VAL A 135 12.00 5.17 12.15
CA VAL A 135 12.34 6.56 12.38
C VAL A 135 11.04 7.30 12.62
N ALA A 136 10.85 7.76 13.86
CA ALA A 136 9.71 8.60 14.21
C ALA A 136 9.83 9.95 13.49
N SER A 137 8.70 10.49 13.07
CA SER A 137 8.57 11.86 12.60
C SER A 137 7.89 12.69 13.69
N PRO A 138 8.60 13.02 14.80
CA PRO A 138 8.03 13.86 15.84
C PRO A 138 7.57 15.19 15.21
N ASP A 139 6.51 15.77 15.77
CA ASP A 139 5.88 17.01 15.29
C ASP A 139 5.17 16.92 13.93
N CYS A 140 5.19 15.76 13.28
CA CYS A 140 4.43 15.45 12.07
C CYS A 140 3.16 14.64 12.31
N ASP A 141 2.78 14.43 13.58
CA ASP A 141 1.57 13.72 13.95
C ASP A 141 0.33 14.35 13.30
N LEU A 142 -0.61 13.50 12.86
CA LEU A 142 -1.91 13.96 12.38
C LEU A 142 -2.89 13.99 13.54
N THR A 143 -3.74 15.01 13.57
CA THR A 143 -4.91 15.05 14.45
C THR A 143 -6.16 14.99 13.59
N LEU A 144 -6.94 13.93 13.74
CA LEU A 144 -8.16 13.68 12.98
C LEU A 144 -9.38 13.70 13.91
N THR A 145 -10.47 14.31 13.46
CA THR A 145 -11.74 14.33 14.18
C THR A 145 -12.85 13.75 13.31
N ARG A 146 -13.77 13.03 13.93
CA ARG A 146 -14.99 12.58 13.27
C ARG A 146 -15.91 13.79 13.02
N VAL A 147 -16.38 13.92 11.79
CA VAL A 147 -17.38 14.90 11.37
C VAL A 147 -18.41 14.16 10.52
N GLY A 148 -19.57 13.86 11.10
CA GLY A 148 -20.55 12.97 10.47
C GLY A 148 -19.99 11.55 10.31
N GLU A 149 -20.02 11.04 9.08
CA GLU A 149 -19.55 9.68 8.73
C GLU A 149 -18.10 9.63 8.19
N GLN A 150 -17.36 10.73 8.33
CA GLN A 150 -15.98 10.83 7.88
C GLN A 150 -15.07 11.33 9.00
N PHE A 151 -13.78 11.06 8.85
CA PHE A 151 -12.72 11.69 9.62
C PHE A 151 -12.03 12.75 8.78
N GLN A 152 -11.72 13.88 9.39
CA GLN A 152 -10.98 14.96 8.74
C GLN A 152 -9.93 15.55 9.68
N GLY A 153 -8.84 16.05 9.11
CA GLY A 153 -7.80 16.73 9.88
C GLY A 153 -6.47 16.73 9.15
N GLY A 154 -5.37 16.70 9.91
CA GLY A 154 -4.06 16.91 9.32
C GLY A 154 -2.94 17.20 10.31
N THR A 155 -1.79 17.65 9.79
CA THR A 155 -0.72 18.21 10.62
C THR A 155 -1.18 19.51 11.30
N LEU A 156 -0.60 19.80 12.46
CA LEU A 156 -0.92 21.00 13.23
C LEU A 156 0.16 22.07 13.03
N GLY A 157 -0.26 23.26 12.59
CA GLY A 157 0.62 24.42 12.48
C GLY A 157 1.77 24.21 11.50
N ARG A 158 2.97 24.67 11.87
CA ARG A 158 4.20 24.59 11.06
C ARG A 158 5.27 23.69 11.69
N HIS A 159 4.86 22.79 12.59
CA HIS A 159 5.80 22.04 13.43
C HIS A 159 6.43 20.84 12.73
N CYS A 160 5.78 20.31 11.68
CA CYS A 160 6.34 19.23 10.88
C CYS A 160 7.40 19.78 9.92
N VAL A 161 8.62 19.99 10.42
CA VAL A 161 9.73 20.60 9.67
C VAL A 161 10.60 19.50 9.05
N ASP A 162 10.89 19.63 7.75
CA ASP A 162 11.92 18.86 7.05
C ASP A 162 13.26 19.57 7.20
N GLY A 163 14.18 18.95 7.94
CA GLY A 163 15.47 19.52 8.38
C GLY A 163 16.60 19.47 7.35
N SER A 164 16.29 19.43 6.05
CA SER A 164 17.31 19.43 5.00
C SER A 164 18.17 20.71 5.06
N PRO A 165 19.52 20.61 5.14
CA PRO A 165 20.38 21.79 5.31
C PRO A 165 20.31 22.70 4.08
N GLY A 166 19.89 23.95 4.29
CA GLY A 166 19.90 25.04 3.31
C GLY A 166 18.55 25.71 3.05
N GLU A 167 17.44 24.99 3.26
CA GLU A 167 16.08 25.54 3.14
C GLU A 167 15.16 24.81 4.11
N ALA A 168 14.92 25.38 5.29
CA ALA A 168 13.93 24.84 6.21
C ALA A 168 12.54 24.89 5.57
N ARG A 169 11.86 23.75 5.58
CA ARG A 169 10.52 23.56 4.98
C ARG A 169 9.62 22.93 6.01
N TYR A 170 8.32 23.20 5.93
CA TYR A 170 7.32 22.48 6.73
C TYR A 170 6.26 21.82 5.85
N LEU A 171 5.69 20.75 6.37
CA LEU A 171 4.64 19.96 5.73
C LEU A 171 3.27 20.35 6.31
N ASP A 172 2.38 20.86 5.45
CA ASP A 172 0.95 20.92 5.71
C ASP A 172 0.27 19.75 5.00
N TYR A 173 -0.26 18.82 5.79
CA TYR A 173 -0.96 17.64 5.30
C TYR A 173 -2.40 17.69 5.76
N ARG A 174 -3.34 17.62 4.82
CA ARG A 174 -4.78 17.49 5.10
C ARG A 174 -5.28 16.17 4.59
N LEU A 175 -6.21 15.59 5.33
CA LEU A 175 -6.75 14.26 5.06
C LEU A 175 -8.25 14.25 5.37
N VAL A 176 -9.01 13.62 4.47
CA VAL A 176 -10.41 13.27 4.66
C VAL A 176 -10.58 11.79 4.32
N ILE A 177 -11.17 11.04 5.24
CA ILE A 177 -11.41 9.60 5.10
C ILE A 177 -12.88 9.32 5.38
N SER A 178 -13.58 8.76 4.40
CA SER A 178 -14.94 8.23 4.52
C SER A 178 -14.97 6.77 4.05
N GLN A 179 -16.17 6.18 3.90
CA GLN A 179 -16.31 4.85 3.29
C GLN A 179 -16.10 4.86 1.76
N GLU A 180 -16.19 6.03 1.13
CA GLU A 180 -16.16 6.18 -0.33
C GLU A 180 -14.98 7.03 -0.81
N LEU A 181 -14.32 7.75 0.11
CA LEU A 181 -13.31 8.75 -0.23
C LEU A 181 -12.09 8.62 0.68
N TYR A 182 -10.92 8.60 0.05
CA TYR A 182 -9.65 8.92 0.67
C TYR A 182 -9.05 10.10 -0.09
N TRP A 183 -9.20 11.29 0.48
CA TRP A 183 -8.69 12.53 -0.09
C TRP A 183 -7.58 13.05 0.78
N TYR A 184 -6.45 13.42 0.16
CA TYR A 184 -5.38 14.09 0.85
C TYR A 184 -4.81 15.25 0.04
N HIS A 185 -4.29 16.23 0.77
CA HIS A 185 -3.61 17.39 0.23
C HIS A 185 -2.32 17.60 1.00
N ARG A 186 -1.20 17.40 0.31
CA ARG A 186 0.15 17.54 0.83
C ARG A 186 0.77 18.79 0.22
N ARG A 187 1.19 19.71 1.08
CA ARG A 187 1.96 20.89 0.68
C ARG A 187 3.26 20.95 1.44
N THR A 188 4.36 21.09 0.71
CA THR A 188 5.67 21.41 1.27
C THR A 188 5.88 22.90 1.08
N LEU A 189 6.06 23.65 2.17
CA LEU A 189 6.19 25.10 2.13
C LEU A 189 7.52 25.52 2.75
N ARG A 190 8.13 26.58 2.22
CA ARG A 190 9.32 27.21 2.82
C ARG A 190 8.95 27.80 4.17
N GLU A 191 9.77 27.56 5.19
CA GLU A 191 9.45 27.99 6.56
C GLU A 191 9.46 29.52 6.70
N SER A 192 10.37 30.21 6.00
CA SER A 192 10.62 31.65 6.14
C SER A 192 9.45 32.55 5.72
N ASP A 193 8.77 32.22 4.63
CA ASP A 193 7.73 33.05 4.01
C ASP A 193 6.46 32.26 3.66
N GLY A 194 6.46 30.94 3.80
CA GLY A 194 5.35 30.09 3.41
C GLY A 194 5.21 29.90 1.90
N GLU A 195 6.25 30.18 1.12
CA GLU A 195 6.24 29.93 -0.32
C GLU A 195 6.05 28.43 -0.60
N LEU A 196 5.05 28.10 -1.42
CA LEU A 196 4.76 26.74 -1.83
C LEU A 196 5.92 26.19 -2.67
N GLN A 197 6.51 25.09 -2.22
CA GLN A 197 7.60 24.40 -2.93
C GLN A 197 7.09 23.19 -3.71
N GLU A 198 6.15 22.44 -3.12
CA GLU A 198 5.58 21.24 -3.70
C GLU A 198 4.12 21.11 -3.28
N GLU A 199 3.27 20.67 -4.19
CA GLU A 199 1.87 20.37 -3.92
C GLU A 199 1.48 19.04 -4.57
N VAL A 200 0.85 18.19 -3.77
CA VAL A 200 0.27 16.93 -4.21
C VAL A 200 -1.15 16.87 -3.67
N ILE A 201 -2.11 16.68 -4.57
CA ILE A 201 -3.49 16.38 -4.22
C ILE A 201 -3.79 14.98 -4.76
N GLY A 202 -4.19 14.08 -3.88
CA GLY A 202 -4.63 12.75 -4.25
C GLY A 202 -6.05 12.51 -3.76
N PHE A 203 -6.87 11.87 -4.58
CA PHE A 203 -8.19 11.45 -4.18
C PHE A 203 -8.48 10.07 -4.74
N ASN A 204 -8.56 9.08 -3.87
CA ASN A 204 -8.84 7.71 -4.27
C ASN A 204 -10.24 7.38 -3.80
N ARG A 205 -11.00 6.70 -4.65
CA ARG A 205 -12.25 6.08 -4.25
C ARG A 205 -11.97 4.67 -3.75
N PHE A 206 -12.85 4.15 -2.92
CA PHE A 206 -12.77 2.75 -2.56
C PHE A 206 -13.16 1.93 -3.78
N GLU A 207 -12.20 1.22 -4.34
CA GLU A 207 -12.51 0.17 -5.28
C GLU A 207 -12.96 -1.07 -4.48
N PRO A 208 -14.09 -1.69 -4.83
CA PRO A 208 -14.58 -2.88 -4.13
C PRO A 208 -13.74 -4.14 -4.41
N ASN A 209 -12.67 -4.06 -5.19
CA ASN A 209 -11.79 -5.19 -5.47
C ASN A 209 -10.57 -5.14 -4.53
N GLU A 210 -10.42 -6.16 -3.70
CA GLU A 210 -9.17 -6.38 -2.96
C GLU A 210 -8.11 -6.89 -3.96
N ALA A 211 -7.25 -6.00 -4.46
CA ALA A 211 -6.11 -6.37 -5.28
C ALA A 211 -5.23 -7.38 -4.55
N ARG A 212 -5.20 -8.62 -5.03
CA ARG A 212 -4.36 -9.68 -4.43
C ARG A 212 -2.93 -9.57 -4.91
N LEU A 213 -2.00 -9.80 -4.01
CA LEU A 213 -0.57 -9.87 -4.30
C LEU A 213 -0.15 -11.33 -4.48
N TYR A 214 0.67 -11.63 -5.49
CA TYR A 214 1.20 -12.97 -5.77
C TYR A 214 2.71 -12.98 -5.63
N ALA A 215 3.25 -14.02 -5.00
CA ALA A 215 4.67 -14.31 -5.01
C ALA A 215 5.00 -15.22 -6.21
N CYS A 216 5.69 -14.69 -7.20
CA CYS A 216 6.09 -15.32 -8.44
C CYS A 216 7.54 -15.81 -8.37
N ARG A 217 7.72 -17.13 -8.28
CA ARG A 217 9.03 -17.78 -8.33
C ARG A 217 9.44 -18.02 -9.76
N VAL A 218 10.62 -17.55 -10.10
CA VAL A 218 11.24 -17.76 -11.40
C VAL A 218 12.37 -18.75 -11.24
N ALA A 219 12.36 -19.81 -12.05
CA ALA A 219 13.48 -20.74 -12.22
C ALA A 219 14.00 -20.68 -13.65
N TRP A 220 15.31 -20.84 -13.81
CA TRP A 220 16.01 -20.70 -15.10
C TRP A 220 17.01 -21.83 -15.31
N SER A 221 17.23 -22.21 -16.57
CA SER A 221 18.12 -23.29 -16.98
C SER A 221 19.19 -22.79 -17.96
N ALA A 222 20.46 -22.91 -17.57
CA ALA A 222 21.60 -22.54 -18.41
C ALA A 222 21.76 -23.44 -19.66
N SER A 223 21.31 -24.69 -19.58
CA SER A 223 21.36 -25.65 -20.68
C SER A 223 20.17 -25.54 -21.62
N GLY A 224 19.15 -24.73 -21.25
CA GLY A 224 17.86 -24.67 -21.92
C GLY A 224 16.94 -25.86 -21.65
N ALA A 225 17.36 -26.84 -20.82
CA ALA A 225 16.57 -28.02 -20.50
C ALA A 225 15.82 -27.89 -19.16
N ALA A 226 14.55 -28.31 -19.13
CA ALA A 226 13.69 -28.22 -17.94
C ALA A 226 14.26 -28.94 -16.71
N ARG A 227 14.94 -30.09 -16.90
CA ARG A 227 15.59 -30.85 -15.82
C ARG A 227 16.69 -30.06 -15.09
N ASP A 228 17.24 -29.03 -15.74
CA ASP A 228 18.34 -28.22 -15.23
C ASP A 228 17.85 -26.87 -14.66
N LEU A 229 16.54 -26.66 -14.54
CA LEU A 229 15.96 -25.48 -13.91
C LEU A 229 16.48 -25.32 -12.48
N ARG A 230 16.91 -24.12 -12.14
CA ARG A 230 17.32 -23.71 -10.79
C ARG A 230 16.60 -22.43 -10.41
N PRO A 231 16.24 -22.24 -9.12
CA PRO A 231 15.66 -21.00 -8.64
C PRO A 231 16.54 -19.80 -9.00
N LEU A 232 15.93 -18.76 -9.56
CA LEU A 232 16.59 -17.52 -9.96
C LEU A 232 16.20 -16.37 -9.03
N VAL A 233 14.89 -16.07 -8.97
CA VAL A 233 14.36 -14.92 -8.21
C VAL A 233 12.93 -15.19 -7.77
N THR A 234 12.46 -14.48 -6.74
CA THR A 234 11.04 -14.39 -6.39
C THR A 234 10.62 -12.93 -6.51
N LEU A 235 9.52 -12.67 -7.21
CA LEU A 235 8.97 -11.35 -7.51
C LEU A 235 7.57 -11.26 -6.90
N ASP A 236 7.18 -10.12 -6.36
CA ASP A 236 5.82 -9.90 -5.86
C ASP A 236 5.04 -9.11 -6.91
N VAL A 237 3.85 -9.57 -7.32
CA VAL A 237 3.08 -8.97 -8.44
C VAL A 237 1.59 -8.88 -8.09
N TYR A 238 0.97 -7.71 -8.24
CA TYR A 238 -0.47 -7.52 -8.03
C TYR A 238 -1.30 -8.03 -9.22
N GLU A 239 -2.48 -8.62 -8.95
CA GLU A 239 -3.37 -9.15 -10.00
C GLU A 239 -4.14 -8.12 -10.83
N GLU A 240 -3.89 -6.83 -10.64
CA GLU A 240 -4.61 -5.73 -11.30
C GLU A 240 -3.65 -4.88 -12.17
N GLY A 241 -2.79 -5.57 -12.92
CA GLY A 241 -1.82 -4.95 -13.82
C GLY A 241 -0.47 -4.67 -13.17
N GLY A 242 -0.18 -5.30 -12.02
CA GLY A 242 1.13 -5.26 -11.42
C GLY A 242 2.17 -5.87 -12.35
N HIS A 243 3.37 -5.32 -12.33
CA HIS A 243 4.50 -5.82 -13.11
C HIS A 243 5.77 -5.89 -12.28
N SER A 244 6.69 -6.77 -12.64
CA SER A 244 8.01 -6.87 -12.00
C SER A 244 9.09 -7.23 -13.01
N ARG A 245 10.31 -6.77 -12.75
CA ARG A 245 11.41 -6.87 -13.71
C ARG A 245 12.53 -7.75 -13.18
N PHE A 246 13.14 -8.54 -14.05
CA PHE A 246 14.29 -9.36 -13.69
C PHE A 246 15.24 -9.56 -14.87
N VAL A 247 16.48 -9.90 -14.57
CA VAL A 247 17.50 -10.20 -15.58
C VAL A 247 17.94 -11.64 -15.40
N THR A 248 17.97 -12.38 -16.50
CA THR A 248 18.46 -13.76 -16.52
C THR A 248 19.99 -13.80 -16.62
N PRO A 249 20.66 -14.89 -16.19
CA PRO A 249 22.12 -14.97 -16.22
C PRO A 249 22.76 -14.86 -17.62
N ASP A 250 22.00 -15.09 -18.69
CA ASP A 250 22.46 -14.90 -20.06
C ASP A 250 22.29 -13.45 -20.59
N GLY A 251 21.79 -12.55 -19.75
CA GLY A 251 21.69 -11.12 -20.04
C GLY A 251 20.33 -10.66 -20.55
N ARG A 252 19.34 -11.56 -20.73
CA ARG A 252 17.98 -11.12 -21.13
C ARG A 252 17.28 -10.40 -19.99
N ALA A 253 16.81 -9.18 -20.27
CA ALA A 253 16.01 -8.37 -19.38
C ALA A 253 14.52 -8.63 -19.65
N LEU A 254 13.82 -9.20 -18.67
CA LEU A 254 12.45 -9.67 -18.79
C LEU A 254 11.53 -8.92 -17.83
N GLU A 255 10.26 -8.84 -18.20
CA GLU A 255 9.18 -8.27 -17.41
C GLU A 255 8.04 -9.29 -17.29
N LEU A 256 7.54 -9.44 -16.07
CA LEU A 256 6.41 -10.27 -15.73
C LEU A 256 5.23 -9.37 -15.37
N THR A 257 4.07 -9.59 -15.98
CA THR A 257 2.87 -8.79 -15.72
C THR A 257 1.70 -9.70 -15.39
N LEU A 258 0.92 -9.33 -14.37
CA LEU A 258 -0.26 -10.08 -13.94
C LEU A 258 -1.50 -9.22 -14.06
N HIS A 259 -2.44 -9.64 -14.90
CA HIS A 259 -3.72 -8.97 -15.09
C HIS A 259 -4.88 -9.83 -14.61
N GLY A 260 -5.95 -9.16 -14.20
CA GLY A 260 -7.18 -9.75 -13.71
C GLY A 260 -8.36 -9.08 -14.37
N ARG A 261 -9.14 -8.34 -13.58
CA ARG A 261 -10.36 -7.66 -14.04
C ARG A 261 -10.10 -6.37 -14.81
N ASP A 262 -8.89 -5.83 -14.73
CA ASP A 262 -8.42 -4.59 -15.36
C ASP A 262 -8.13 -4.74 -16.86
N TRP A 263 -8.03 -5.96 -17.39
CA TRP A 263 -7.64 -6.17 -18.78
C TRP A 263 -8.80 -5.99 -19.79
N PRO A 264 -8.70 -5.08 -20.77
CA PRO A 264 -9.81 -4.66 -21.63
C PRO A 264 -10.32 -5.72 -22.61
N PHE A 265 -9.64 -6.87 -22.75
CA PHE A 265 -10.01 -7.93 -23.68
C PHE A 265 -10.69 -9.14 -23.03
N ALA A 266 -10.91 -9.12 -21.71
CA ALA A 266 -11.58 -10.20 -20.97
C ALA A 266 -13.13 -10.05 -20.92
N LEU A 267 -13.73 -9.43 -21.96
CA LEU A 267 -15.13 -8.99 -21.96
C LEU A 267 -16.17 -10.10 -21.75
N ASP A 268 -15.81 -11.37 -21.96
CA ASP A 268 -16.73 -12.51 -21.79
C ASP A 268 -16.35 -13.48 -20.66
N ARG A 269 -15.14 -13.38 -20.06
CA ARG A 269 -14.69 -14.29 -18.99
C ARG A 269 -13.67 -13.59 -18.08
N ALA A 270 -14.03 -13.38 -16.81
CA ALA A 270 -13.08 -12.98 -15.79
C ALA A 270 -11.98 -14.05 -15.66
N ALA A 271 -10.73 -13.67 -15.94
CA ALA A 271 -9.58 -14.56 -15.92
C ALA A 271 -8.37 -13.84 -15.31
N LEU A 272 -7.50 -14.62 -14.68
CA LEU A 272 -6.16 -14.19 -14.30
C LEU A 272 -5.21 -14.50 -15.47
N ILE A 273 -4.41 -13.53 -15.89
CA ILE A 273 -3.53 -13.60 -17.06
C ILE A 273 -2.11 -13.27 -16.62
N LEU A 274 -1.19 -14.22 -16.80
CA LEU A 274 0.23 -14.01 -16.57
C LEU A 274 0.93 -13.81 -17.91
N LEU A 275 1.60 -12.67 -18.08
CA LEU A 275 2.33 -12.29 -19.28
C LEU A 275 3.84 -12.27 -18.98
N LEU A 276 4.63 -12.73 -19.94
CA LEU A 276 6.08 -12.61 -19.93
C LEU A 276 6.56 -11.95 -21.22
N GLN A 277 7.35 -10.88 -21.08
CA GLN A 277 7.86 -10.08 -22.20
C GLN A 277 9.30 -9.63 -21.99
N GLU A 278 9.95 -9.18 -23.06
CA GLU A 278 11.25 -8.49 -22.96
C GLU A 278 11.02 -7.04 -22.51
N GLN A 279 11.90 -6.51 -21.66
CA GLN A 279 11.76 -5.13 -21.19
C GLN A 279 11.86 -4.15 -22.36
N GLY A 280 10.90 -3.22 -22.44
CA GLY A 280 10.80 -2.24 -23.52
C GLY A 280 10.11 -2.74 -24.79
N HIS A 281 9.55 -3.96 -24.77
CA HIS A 281 8.72 -4.51 -25.85
C HIS A 281 7.27 -4.63 -25.41
N ASP A 282 6.34 -4.18 -26.27
CA ASP A 282 4.90 -4.18 -25.97
C ASP A 282 4.20 -5.52 -26.23
N THR A 283 4.93 -6.53 -26.72
CA THR A 283 4.35 -7.83 -27.10
C THR A 283 4.91 -8.95 -26.23
N PRO A 284 4.04 -9.63 -25.44
CA PRO A 284 4.47 -10.80 -24.67
C PRO A 284 4.77 -11.97 -25.59
N PHE A 285 5.86 -12.69 -25.30
CA PHE A 285 6.24 -13.90 -26.03
C PHE A 285 5.71 -15.17 -25.36
N ALA A 286 5.20 -15.07 -24.12
CA ALA A 286 4.53 -16.15 -23.44
C ALA A 286 3.40 -15.65 -22.54
N THR A 287 2.33 -16.46 -22.45
CA THR A 287 1.13 -16.14 -21.67
C THR A 287 0.57 -17.39 -21.03
N ALA A 288 0.08 -17.27 -19.80
CA ALA A 288 -0.72 -18.29 -19.12
C ALA A 288 -2.05 -17.69 -18.64
N TRP A 289 -3.06 -18.55 -18.49
CA TRP A 289 -4.41 -18.16 -18.09
C TRP A 289 -4.89 -19.06 -16.94
N ALA A 290 -5.59 -18.47 -15.98
CA ALA A 290 -6.29 -19.18 -14.93
C ALA A 290 -7.67 -18.56 -14.68
N GLN A 291 -8.52 -19.28 -13.94
CA GLN A 291 -9.78 -18.71 -13.46
C GLN A 291 -9.49 -17.52 -12.55
N MET A 292 -10.33 -16.47 -12.61
CA MET A 292 -10.17 -15.33 -11.71
C MET A 292 -10.22 -15.77 -10.23
N GLY A 293 -9.29 -15.26 -9.42
CA GLY A 293 -9.13 -15.61 -8.02
C GLY A 293 -8.42 -16.95 -7.76
N ALA A 294 -7.86 -17.58 -8.80
CA ALA A 294 -7.04 -18.79 -8.66
C ALA A 294 -5.87 -18.56 -7.69
N GLN A 295 -5.61 -19.51 -6.80
CA GLN A 295 -4.52 -19.40 -5.83
C GLN A 295 -3.14 -19.54 -6.48
N GLN A 296 -3.08 -20.10 -7.69
CA GLN A 296 -1.84 -20.33 -8.41
C GLN A 296 -2.03 -20.16 -9.92
N ILE A 297 -0.98 -19.65 -10.59
CA ILE A 297 -0.84 -19.59 -12.05
C ILE A 297 0.62 -19.84 -12.41
N ALA A 298 0.87 -20.56 -13.51
CA ALA A 298 2.21 -20.94 -13.90
C ALA A 298 2.42 -20.87 -15.41
N LEU A 299 3.67 -20.64 -15.82
CA LEU A 299 4.14 -20.53 -17.20
C LEU A 299 5.44 -21.30 -17.33
N GLU A 300 5.52 -22.22 -18.30
CA GLU A 300 6.67 -23.11 -18.52
C GLU A 300 7.14 -23.02 -19.98
N LEU A 301 8.41 -22.65 -20.19
CA LEU A 301 9.04 -22.50 -21.51
C LEU A 301 10.19 -23.49 -21.74
N GLY A 302 10.33 -24.50 -20.87
CA GLY A 302 11.43 -25.46 -20.88
C GLY A 302 12.73 -24.90 -20.29
N TRP A 303 13.17 -23.72 -20.72
CA TRP A 303 14.37 -23.05 -20.18
C TRP A 303 14.08 -22.06 -19.04
N LEU A 304 12.80 -21.70 -18.87
CA LEU A 304 12.29 -20.82 -17.83
C LEU A 304 10.98 -21.41 -17.29
N GLU A 305 10.80 -21.34 -15.98
CA GLU A 305 9.55 -21.64 -15.29
C GLU A 305 9.20 -20.44 -14.40
N VAL A 306 7.95 -19.99 -14.48
CA VAL A 306 7.38 -18.99 -13.57
C VAL A 306 6.18 -19.60 -12.87
N ARG A 307 6.19 -19.58 -11.54
CA ARG A 307 5.08 -20.08 -10.70
C ARG A 307 4.69 -19.01 -9.71
N CYS A 308 3.49 -18.47 -9.87
CA CYS A 308 2.91 -17.46 -8.99
C CYS A 308 1.89 -18.11 -8.05
N GLY A 309 1.99 -17.79 -6.76
CA GLY A 309 1.01 -18.18 -5.75
C GLY A 309 0.49 -16.94 -5.01
N SER A 310 -0.83 -16.85 -4.80
CA SER A 310 -1.42 -15.74 -4.07
C SER A 310 -0.91 -15.70 -2.64
N MET A 311 -0.45 -14.54 -2.19
CA MET A 311 -0.09 -14.30 -0.80
C MET A 311 -1.38 -14.10 0.01
N VAL A 312 -1.78 -15.14 0.73
CA VAL A 312 -2.82 -15.03 1.75
C VAL A 312 -2.12 -14.65 3.06
N PRO A 313 -2.62 -13.66 3.82
CA PRO A 313 -2.18 -13.47 5.19
C PRO A 313 -2.37 -14.80 5.95
N ASP A 314 -1.27 -15.47 6.29
CA ASP A 314 -1.17 -16.83 6.86
C ASP A 314 -1.34 -18.06 5.92
N SER A 315 -0.70 -18.06 4.74
CA SER A 315 -0.29 -19.34 4.10
C SER A 315 1.22 -19.42 3.83
N ASP A 316 1.99 -19.58 4.91
CA ASP A 316 3.40 -20.03 4.87
C ASP A 316 3.55 -21.48 4.32
N GLU A 317 2.58 -22.02 3.60
CA GLU A 317 2.68 -23.32 2.92
C GLU A 317 3.58 -23.29 1.68
N LEU A 318 4.01 -22.11 1.24
CA LEU A 318 5.00 -21.99 0.19
C LEU A 318 6.37 -21.52 0.70
N ALA A 319 6.59 -21.33 2.00
CA ALA A 319 7.88 -20.89 2.56
C ALA A 319 8.95 -22.00 2.70
N GLN A 320 8.79 -23.13 2.00
CA GLN A 320 9.78 -24.22 1.91
C GLN A 320 10.10 -24.56 0.45
#